data_AF-A0A1B2HS45-F1
#
_entry.id   AF-A0A1B2HS45-F1
#
_cell.length_a   1.000
_cell.length_b   1.000
_cell.length_c   1.000
_cell.angle_alpha   90.00
_cell.angle_beta   90.00
_cell.angle_gamma   90.00
#
_symmetry.space_group_name_H-M   'P 1'
#
loop_
_entity.id
_entity.type
_entity.pdbx_description
1 polymer ?
#
loop_
_entity_poly.entity_id
_entity_poly.type
_entity_poly.pdbx_seq_one_letter_code
_entity_poly.pdbx_strand_id
1 'polypeptide(L)'
;MTKLSKKIVQVAVALGLGALALPVAAGQASAATVIGGVDIAQQCRVQFSSPLELRLLDPHNAYAWRCYSPSSGNFYSVDLNDACARQWAGGAFAIVLDTGNPYSWRCAR
;
A
#
# COMPACT_ATOMS: atom_id res chain seq x y z
N MET A 1 47.64 -16.66 5.46
CA MET A 1 47.45 -15.25 5.84
C MET A 1 46.18 -15.15 6.69
N THR A 2 46.38 -14.91 7.97
CA THR A 2 45.45 -14.96 9.10
C THR A 2 44.67 -13.65 9.26
N LYS A 3 43.35 -13.71 9.43
CA LYS A 3 42.54 -12.70 10.17
C LYS A 3 41.36 -13.42 10.85
N LEU A 4 41.60 -14.02 12.02
CA LEU A 4 41.36 -13.47 13.35
C LEU A 4 39.85 -13.31 13.66
N SER A 5 39.29 -14.39 14.22
CA SER A 5 37.98 -14.48 14.84
C SER A 5 37.88 -13.55 16.05
N LYS A 6 36.84 -12.71 16.13
CA LYS A 6 36.54 -11.91 17.32
C LYS A 6 35.30 -12.49 18.01
N LYS A 7 35.53 -13.49 18.87
CA LYS A 7 34.56 -13.89 19.91
C LYS A 7 34.47 -12.72 20.88
N ILE A 8 33.36 -12.00 20.89
CA ILE A 8 33.11 -10.97 21.89
C ILE A 8 32.46 -11.67 23.09
N VAL A 9 33.21 -11.64 24.18
CA VAL A 9 32.92 -12.21 25.50
C VAL A 9 31.63 -11.61 26.06
N GLN A 10 30.69 -12.49 26.42
CA GLN A 10 29.61 -12.14 27.35
C GLN A 10 30.17 -12.03 28.77
N VAL A 11 29.68 -11.05 29.53
CA VAL A 11 29.11 -11.17 30.88
C VAL A 11 29.21 -9.80 31.56
N ALA A 12 28.05 -9.22 31.86
CA ALA A 12 27.86 -8.39 33.04
C ALA A 12 26.46 -8.69 33.58
N VAL A 13 26.41 -9.51 34.62
CA VAL A 13 25.21 -9.76 35.43
C VAL A 13 25.01 -8.52 36.30
N ALA A 14 23.94 -7.78 36.05
CA ALA A 14 23.45 -6.75 36.95
C ALA A 14 22.17 -7.25 37.61
N LEU A 15 22.26 -7.54 38.90
CA LEU A 15 21.15 -7.78 39.81
C LEU A 15 20.39 -6.46 39.98
N GLY A 16 19.23 -6.35 39.36
CA GLY A 16 18.33 -5.19 39.44
C GLY A 16 16.88 -5.66 39.57
N LEU A 17 16.29 -5.34 40.72
CA LEU A 17 14.87 -5.36 41.11
C LEU A 17 13.85 -5.70 40.00
N GLY A 18 13.02 -6.70 40.28
CA GLY A 18 12.03 -7.31 39.39
C GLY A 18 11.21 -6.31 38.57
N ALA A 19 11.60 -6.17 37.30
CA ALA A 19 10.73 -5.73 36.24
C ALA A 19 10.10 -7.00 35.64
N LEU A 20 8.78 -7.13 35.71
CA LEU A 20 8.02 -8.13 34.96
C LEU A 20 8.29 -7.92 33.47
N ALA A 21 9.26 -8.66 32.91
CA ALA A 21 9.53 -8.68 31.48
C ALA A 21 8.39 -9.47 30.81
N LEU A 22 7.32 -8.74 30.45
CA LEU A 22 6.31 -9.28 29.55
C LEU A 22 7.00 -9.60 28.22
N PRO A 23 6.86 -10.83 27.70
CA PRO A 23 7.34 -11.11 26.35
C PRO A 23 6.50 -10.25 25.40
N VAL A 24 7.10 -9.17 24.90
CA VAL A 24 6.57 -8.44 23.76
C VAL A 24 6.69 -9.42 22.59
N ALA A 25 5.60 -10.11 22.29
CA ALA A 25 5.46 -10.85 21.05
C ALA A 25 5.59 -9.83 19.92
N ALA A 26 6.80 -9.70 19.37
CA ALA A 26 7.00 -8.99 18.13
C ALA A 26 6.21 -9.74 17.06
N GLY A 27 5.00 -9.25 16.76
CA GLY A 27 4.21 -9.76 15.65
C GLY A 27 5.07 -9.73 14.39
N GLN A 28 5.07 -10.83 13.64
CA GLN A 28 5.74 -10.86 12.35
C GLN A 28 5.16 -9.74 11.48
N ALA A 29 6.02 -8.82 11.05
CA ALA A 29 5.64 -7.83 10.06
C ALA A 29 5.40 -8.57 8.73
N SER A 30 4.14 -8.82 8.40
CA SER A 30 3.77 -9.28 7.06
C SER A 30 3.96 -8.12 6.09
N ALA A 31 4.98 -8.21 5.24
CA ALA A 31 5.14 -7.28 4.13
C ALA A 31 4.02 -7.53 3.12
N ALA A 32 3.27 -6.48 2.78
CA ALA A 32 2.25 -6.56 1.74
C ALA A 32 2.91 -6.95 0.41
N THR A 33 2.38 -7.99 -0.21
CA THR A 33 2.84 -8.51 -1.50
C THR A 33 2.06 -7.84 -2.61
N VAL A 34 2.74 -7.29 -3.61
CA VAL A 34 2.09 -6.79 -4.82
C VAL A 34 1.49 -7.95 -5.61
N ILE A 35 0.17 -7.91 -5.80
CA ILE A 35 -0.58 -8.98 -6.50
C ILE A 35 -0.96 -8.58 -7.92
N GLY A 36 -0.95 -7.29 -8.26
CA GLY A 36 -1.18 -6.85 -9.63
C GLY A 36 -1.43 -5.36 -9.79
N GLY A 37 -1.84 -4.98 -11.01
CA GLY A 37 -2.26 -3.61 -11.34
C GLY A 37 -3.68 -3.30 -10.89
N VAL A 38 -4.04 -2.01 -10.97
CA VAL A 38 -5.41 -1.52 -10.72
C VAL A 38 -6.02 -1.09 -12.05
N ASP A 39 -7.18 -1.64 -12.42
CA ASP A 39 -7.99 -1.10 -13.52
C ASP A 39 -8.82 0.09 -13.01
N ILE A 40 -8.22 1.28 -13.08
CA ILE A 40 -8.82 2.55 -12.64
C ILE A 40 -10.02 2.92 -13.54
N ALA A 41 -9.99 2.54 -14.82
CA ALA A 41 -11.08 2.82 -15.75
C ALA A 41 -12.32 1.99 -15.41
N GLN A 42 -12.13 0.71 -15.04
CA GLN A 42 -13.22 -0.13 -14.54
C GLN A 42 -13.82 0.45 -13.27
N GLN A 43 -13.01 0.99 -12.36
CA GLN A 43 -13.54 1.57 -11.14
C GLN A 43 -14.46 2.76 -11.41
N CYS A 44 -14.11 3.66 -12.34
CA CYS A 44 -15.00 4.77 -12.72
C CYS A 44 -16.32 4.32 -13.34
N ARG A 45 -16.38 3.11 -13.92
CA ARG A 45 -17.62 2.54 -14.46
C ARG A 45 -18.55 1.96 -13.39
N VAL A 46 -18.02 1.56 -12.23
CA VAL A 46 -18.78 0.76 -11.23
C VAL A 46 -18.93 1.42 -9.86
N GLN A 47 -18.08 2.39 -9.51
CA GLN A 47 -18.13 3.03 -8.19
C GLN A 47 -19.35 3.94 -7.99
N PHE A 48 -19.91 4.46 -9.08
CA PHE A 48 -21.03 5.39 -9.06
C PHE A 48 -22.29 4.74 -9.67
N SER A 49 -23.45 5.34 -9.41
CA SER A 49 -24.74 4.87 -9.96
C SER A 49 -24.85 4.95 -11.48
N SER A 50 -23.94 5.69 -12.13
CA SER A 50 -23.84 5.79 -13.58
C SER A 50 -22.37 5.69 -13.99
N PRO A 51 -22.07 5.05 -15.14
CA PRO A 51 -20.69 4.89 -15.59
C PRO A 51 -20.06 6.23 -15.93
N LEU A 52 -18.88 6.49 -15.37
CA LEU A 52 -18.12 7.70 -15.60
C LEU A 52 -16.87 7.41 -16.42
N GLU A 53 -16.30 8.45 -17.05
CA GLU A 53 -15.10 8.34 -17.86
C GLU A 53 -13.83 8.54 -17.03
N LEU A 54 -12.77 7.80 -17.33
CA LEU A 54 -11.47 8.05 -16.69
C LEU A 54 -10.80 9.29 -17.30
N ARG A 55 -10.24 10.14 -16.44
CA ARG A 55 -9.40 11.28 -16.82
C ARG A 55 -8.18 11.37 -15.91
N LEU A 56 -7.04 11.73 -16.50
CA LEU A 56 -5.81 12.05 -15.79
C LEU A 56 -5.61 13.56 -15.82
N LEU A 57 -5.58 14.20 -14.65
CA LEU A 57 -5.45 15.66 -14.57
C LEU A 57 -4.00 16.16 -14.58
N ASP A 58 -3.06 15.34 -14.11
CA ASP A 58 -1.63 15.66 -14.04
C ASP A 58 -0.81 14.39 -14.27
N PRO A 59 -0.01 14.31 -15.35
CA PRO A 59 0.79 13.14 -15.67
C PRO A 59 1.99 12.91 -14.75
N HIS A 60 2.29 13.84 -13.82
CA HIS A 60 3.40 13.73 -12.87
C HIS A 60 2.92 13.50 -11.43
N ASN A 61 1.67 13.09 -11.24
CA ASN A 61 1.07 12.92 -9.93
C ASN A 61 0.20 11.67 -9.87
N ALA A 62 0.57 10.74 -9.01
CA ALA A 62 -0.15 9.48 -8.80
C ALA A 62 -1.62 9.70 -8.43
N TYR A 63 -1.94 10.78 -7.73
CA TYR A 63 -3.26 11.06 -7.18
C TYR A 63 -4.17 11.85 -8.14
N ALA A 64 -3.74 12.06 -9.40
CA ALA A 64 -4.45 12.92 -10.35
C ALA A 64 -5.52 12.21 -11.19
N TRP A 65 -5.73 10.91 -10.99
CA TRP A 65 -6.84 10.19 -11.61
C TRP A 65 -8.19 10.68 -11.09
N ARG A 66 -9.13 10.90 -12.00
CA ARG A 66 -10.50 11.29 -11.68
C ARG A 66 -11.50 10.56 -12.56
N CYS A 67 -12.67 10.30 -12.00
CA CYS A 67 -13.84 9.91 -12.76
C CYS A 67 -14.58 11.18 -13.19
N TYR A 68 -14.82 11.32 -14.49
CA TYR A 68 -15.46 12.48 -15.11
C TYR A 68 -16.88 12.13 -15.53
N SER A 69 -17.83 12.99 -15.15
CA SER A 69 -19.22 12.88 -15.58
C SER A 69 -19.46 13.79 -16.79
N PRO A 70 -19.68 13.24 -18.01
CA PRO A 70 -19.96 14.04 -19.18
C PRO A 70 -21.33 14.76 -19.10
N SER A 71 -22.27 14.25 -18.31
CA SER A 71 -23.59 14.87 -18.13
C SER A 71 -23.56 16.10 -17.21
N SER A 72 -22.66 16.13 -16.23
CA SER A 72 -22.59 17.23 -15.25
C SER A 72 -21.33 18.08 -15.34
N GLY A 73 -20.31 17.63 -16.07
CA GLY A 73 -18.99 18.28 -16.15
C GLY A 73 -18.11 18.10 -14.90
N ASN A 74 -18.56 17.31 -13.91
CA ASN A 74 -17.89 17.18 -12.62
C ASN A 74 -16.79 16.10 -12.63
N PHE A 75 -15.79 16.30 -11.76
CA PHE A 75 -14.74 15.34 -11.46
C PHE A 75 -14.91 14.76 -10.07
N TYR A 76 -14.75 13.45 -9.95
CA TYR A 76 -14.85 12.70 -8.71
C TYR A 76 -13.57 11.91 -8.44
N SER A 77 -13.26 11.72 -7.16
CA SER A 77 -12.14 10.88 -6.73
C SER A 77 -12.40 9.42 -7.07
N VAL A 78 -11.34 8.69 -7.41
CA VAL A 78 -11.38 7.24 -7.59
C VAL A 78 -11.09 6.56 -6.26
N ASP A 79 -11.95 5.63 -5.83
CA ASP A 79 -11.70 4.76 -4.69
C ASP A 79 -10.88 3.55 -5.14
N LEU A 80 -9.57 3.66 -5.01
CA LEU A 80 -8.65 2.63 -5.45
C LEU A 80 -8.60 1.43 -4.49
N ASN A 81 -8.96 1.62 -3.22
CA ASN A 81 -9.04 0.51 -2.28
C ASN A 81 -10.25 -0.38 -2.60
N ASP A 82 -11.41 0.23 -2.85
CA ASP A 82 -12.59 -0.50 -3.33
C ASP A 82 -12.32 -1.15 -4.70
N ALA A 83 -11.58 -0.49 -5.59
CA ALA A 83 -11.14 -1.09 -6.85
C ALA A 83 -10.32 -2.38 -6.64
N CYS A 84 -9.30 -2.34 -5.77
CA CYS A 84 -8.50 -3.52 -5.46
C CYS A 84 -9.30 -4.62 -4.78
N ALA A 85 -10.16 -4.26 -3.83
CA ALA A 85 -11.03 -5.21 -3.14
C ALA A 85 -11.97 -5.95 -4.11
N ARG A 86 -12.51 -5.26 -5.13
CA ARG A 86 -13.38 -5.87 -6.16
C ARG A 86 -12.60 -6.69 -7.18
N GLN A 87 -11.44 -6.21 -7.63
CA GLN A 87 -10.68 -6.82 -8.73
C GLN A 87 -9.90 -8.05 -8.29
N TRP A 88 -9.43 -8.08 -7.04
CA TRP A 88 -8.53 -9.12 -6.53
C TRP A 88 -9.08 -9.91 -5.33
N ALA A 89 -10.19 -9.45 -4.71
CA ALA A 89 -10.78 -10.04 -3.50
C ALA A 89 -9.78 -10.18 -2.34
N GLY A 90 -10.14 -10.95 -1.29
CA GLY A 90 -9.21 -11.38 -0.24
C GLY A 90 -8.56 -10.25 0.57
N GLY A 91 -9.25 -9.12 0.75
CA GLY A 91 -8.73 -7.97 1.50
C GLY A 91 -7.67 -7.15 0.74
N ALA A 92 -7.57 -7.29 -0.58
CA ALA A 92 -6.65 -6.50 -1.39
C ALA A 92 -6.92 -5.00 -1.23
N PHE A 93 -5.83 -4.23 -1.16
CA PHE A 93 -5.86 -2.77 -1.02
C PHE A 93 -4.90 -2.11 -2.00
N ALA A 94 -5.10 -0.82 -2.25
CA ALA A 94 -4.27 -0.06 -3.16
C ALA A 94 -3.01 0.47 -2.47
N ILE A 95 -1.89 0.38 -3.17
CA ILE A 95 -0.63 1.03 -2.83
C ILE A 95 -0.12 1.81 -4.03
N VAL A 96 0.68 2.83 -3.76
CA VAL A 96 1.38 3.63 -4.77
C VAL A 96 2.87 3.35 -4.67
N LEU A 97 3.51 2.97 -5.77
CA LEU A 97 4.95 2.68 -5.78
C LEU A 97 5.81 3.92 -6.05
N ASP A 98 5.25 4.90 -6.76
CA ASP A 98 5.91 6.15 -7.13
C ASP A 98 4.87 7.26 -7.22
N THR A 99 4.92 8.23 -6.31
CA THR A 99 3.95 9.32 -6.25
C THR A 99 4.05 10.30 -7.43
N GLY A 100 5.17 10.30 -8.15
CA GLY A 100 5.38 11.10 -9.36
C GLY A 100 4.84 10.45 -10.65
N ASN A 101 4.33 9.22 -10.56
CA ASN A 101 3.88 8.46 -11.72
C ASN A 101 2.44 7.95 -11.57
N PRO A 102 1.47 8.43 -12.36
CA PRO A 102 0.06 7.99 -12.32
C PRO A 102 -0.15 6.50 -12.58
N TYR A 103 0.79 5.82 -13.22
CA TYR A 103 0.67 4.39 -13.53
C TYR A 103 1.31 3.48 -12.48
N SER A 104 1.77 4.04 -11.35
CA SER A 104 2.47 3.31 -10.29
C SER A 104 1.54 2.63 -9.27
N TRP A 105 0.22 2.83 -9.38
CA TRP A 105 -0.76 2.18 -8.52
C TRP A 105 -0.75 0.67 -8.70
N ARG A 106 -0.77 -0.05 -7.57
CA ARG A 106 -0.82 -1.51 -7.51
C ARG A 106 -1.81 -1.96 -6.45
N CYS A 107 -2.31 -3.17 -6.62
CA CYS A 107 -2.98 -3.87 -5.54
C CYS A 107 -1.98 -4.71 -4.75
N ALA A 108 -2.12 -4.72 -3.43
CA ALA A 108 -1.30 -5.51 -2.53
C ALA A 108 -2.16 -6.22 -1.48
N ARG A 109 -1.57 -7.24 -0.84
CA ARG A 109 -2.13 -7.95 0.30
C ARG A 109 -1.06 -8.58 1.17
#